data_AF-A0A202DXD0-F1
#
_entry.id   AF-A0A202DXD0-F1
#
_cell.length_a   1.000
_cell.length_b   1.000
_cell.length_c   1.000
_cell.angle_alpha   90.00
_cell.angle_beta   90.00
_cell.angle_gamma   90.00
#
_symmetry.space_group_name_H-M   'P 1'
#
loop_
_entity.id
_entity.type
_entity.pdbx_description
1 polymer ?
#
loop_
_entity_poly.entity_id
_entity_poly.type
_entity_poly.pdbx_seq_one_letter_code
_entity_poly.pdbx_strand_id
1 'polypeptide(L)'
;MYFRNEITIPLSANKGINPHELERALRHEYVHAVIAELSGHRCPAWLDEGIAQFIEGHANPLLGPALRDWISENHAMPLGWLKDGFTSLNSELVPAAYAQSLFAARSLVNTLGFSAVTKYLKLLKAGVPENRAFKRAFQKSKSDFEDSLTAQIERWARSSREDP
;
A
#
# COMPACT_ATOMS: atom_id res chain seq x y z
N MET A 1 -3.51 -14.33 -1.20
CA MET A 1 -2.07 -14.09 -1.05
C MET A 1 -1.36 -14.65 -2.27
N TYR A 2 -0.57 -13.82 -2.97
CA TYR A 2 0.40 -14.32 -3.97
C TYR A 2 1.68 -14.76 -3.27
N PHE A 3 1.96 -16.06 -3.30
CA PHE A 3 3.13 -16.65 -2.66
C PHE A 3 3.53 -17.90 -3.41
N ARG A 4 4.84 -18.16 -3.59
CA ARG A 4 5.36 -19.34 -4.29
C ARG A 4 4.75 -19.57 -5.70
N ASN A 5 4.58 -18.50 -6.48
CA ASN A 5 4.01 -18.54 -7.83
C ASN A 5 2.54 -19.01 -7.90
N GLU A 6 1.83 -18.99 -6.78
CA GLU A 6 0.41 -19.32 -6.70
C GLU A 6 -0.40 -18.08 -6.28
N ILE A 7 -1.55 -17.87 -6.92
CA ILE A 7 -2.53 -16.86 -6.52
C ILE A 7 -3.60 -17.55 -5.68
N THR A 8 -3.56 -17.34 -4.36
CA THR A 8 -4.61 -17.83 -3.46
C THR A 8 -5.63 -16.73 -3.20
N ILE A 9 -6.92 -17.01 -3.43
CA ILE A 9 -8.00 -16.06 -3.16
C ILE A 9 -8.64 -16.40 -1.81
N PRO A 10 -8.45 -15.60 -0.75
CA PRO A 10 -9.07 -15.84 0.54
C PRO A 10 -10.56 -15.52 0.46
N LEU A 11 -11.42 -16.51 0.73
CA LEU A 11 -12.87 -16.34 0.72
C LEU A 11 -13.48 -16.90 2.01
N SER A 12 -14.36 -16.13 2.63
CA SER A 12 -15.14 -16.57 3.78
C SER A 12 -16.38 -17.34 3.30
N ALA A 13 -16.29 -18.67 3.22
CA ALA A 13 -17.38 -19.50 2.70
C ALA A 13 -18.56 -19.71 3.66
N ASN A 14 -18.46 -19.24 4.91
CA ASN A 14 -19.41 -19.58 6.00
C ASN A 14 -20.87 -19.15 5.75
N LYS A 15 -21.13 -18.26 4.79
CA LYS A 15 -22.49 -17.85 4.37
C LYS A 15 -22.71 -17.88 2.85
N GLY A 16 -21.86 -18.62 2.12
CA GLY A 16 -21.75 -18.53 0.66
C GLY A 16 -20.81 -17.41 0.20
N ILE A 17 -20.38 -17.47 -1.06
CA ILE A 17 -19.44 -16.49 -1.63
C ILE A 17 -20.23 -15.26 -2.10
N ASN A 18 -19.95 -14.10 -1.54
CA ASN A 18 -20.45 -12.83 -2.06
C ASN A 18 -19.66 -12.45 -3.34
N PRO A 19 -20.33 -12.27 -4.50
CA PRO A 19 -19.64 -11.95 -5.76
C PRO A 19 -18.79 -10.67 -5.70
N HIS A 20 -19.22 -9.67 -4.94
CA HIS A 20 -18.47 -8.41 -4.80
C HIS A 20 -17.20 -8.59 -3.94
N GLU A 21 -17.26 -9.41 -2.89
CA GLU A 21 -16.08 -9.75 -2.10
C GLU A 21 -15.09 -10.58 -2.91
N LEU A 22 -15.59 -11.52 -3.72
CA LEU A 22 -14.78 -12.29 -4.65
C LEU A 22 -14.08 -11.41 -5.69
N GLU A 23 -14.82 -10.49 -6.32
CA GLU A 23 -14.23 -9.57 -7.31
C GLU A 23 -13.12 -8.72 -6.70
N ARG A 24 -13.34 -8.17 -5.51
CA ARG A 24 -12.34 -7.38 -4.79
C ARG A 24 -11.09 -8.21 -4.47
N ALA A 25 -11.28 -9.40 -3.90
CA ALA A 25 -10.17 -10.29 -3.57
C ALA A 25 -9.39 -10.71 -4.84
N LEU A 26 -10.09 -11.01 -5.95
CA LEU A 26 -9.44 -11.32 -7.22
C LEU A 26 -8.57 -10.16 -7.73
N ARG A 27 -9.09 -8.93 -7.72
CA ARG A 27 -8.34 -7.74 -8.14
C ARG A 27 -7.12 -7.53 -7.26
N HIS A 28 -7.30 -7.60 -5.94
CA HIS A 28 -6.24 -7.43 -4.96
C HIS A 28 -5.09 -8.42 -5.18
N GLU A 29 -5.43 -9.71 -5.26
CA GLU A 29 -4.43 -10.78 -5.38
C GLU A 29 -3.76 -10.82 -6.75
N TYR A 30 -4.47 -10.44 -7.81
CA TYR A 30 -3.89 -10.28 -9.14
C TYR A 30 -2.85 -9.15 -9.17
N VAL A 31 -3.09 -8.05 -8.44
CA VAL A 31 -2.13 -6.94 -8.37
C VAL A 31 -0.81 -7.38 -7.74
N HIS A 32 -0.84 -8.16 -6.65
CA HIS A 32 0.38 -8.72 -6.07
C HIS A 32 1.19 -9.54 -7.08
N ALA A 33 0.52 -10.39 -7.86
CA ALA A 33 1.18 -11.18 -8.90
C ALA A 33 1.85 -10.26 -9.95
N VAL A 34 1.15 -9.23 -10.42
CA VAL A 34 1.70 -8.25 -11.39
C VAL A 34 2.89 -7.48 -10.80
N ILE A 35 2.79 -7.02 -9.56
CA ILE A 35 3.85 -6.25 -8.89
C ILE A 35 5.09 -7.13 -8.66
N ALA A 36 4.89 -8.38 -8.23
CA ALA A 36 5.97 -9.34 -8.06
C ALA A 36 6.73 -9.56 -9.38
N GLU A 37 6.02 -9.75 -10.50
CA GLU A 37 6.63 -9.91 -11.82
C GLU A 37 7.36 -8.65 -12.31
N LEU A 38 6.77 -7.47 -12.11
CA LEU A 38 7.37 -6.20 -12.53
C LEU A 38 8.58 -5.78 -11.71
N SER A 39 8.61 -6.13 -10.41
CA SER A 39 9.69 -5.79 -9.49
C SER A 39 10.75 -6.89 -9.34
N GLY A 40 10.46 -8.10 -9.77
CA GLY A 40 11.25 -9.29 -9.43
C GLY A 40 11.29 -9.49 -7.92
N HIS A 41 10.12 -9.49 -7.28
CA HIS A 41 9.92 -9.66 -5.83
C HIS A 41 10.70 -8.67 -4.94
N ARG A 42 10.92 -7.45 -5.42
CA ARG A 42 11.67 -6.40 -4.69
C ARG A 42 10.85 -5.19 -4.31
N CYS A 43 9.54 -5.19 -4.61
CA CYS A 43 8.64 -4.13 -4.16
C CYS A 43 8.58 -4.12 -2.62
N PRO A 44 8.69 -2.96 -1.96
CA PRO A 44 8.46 -2.89 -0.51
C PRO A 44 6.99 -3.17 -0.20
N ALA A 45 6.71 -3.86 0.91
CA ALA A 45 5.37 -4.36 1.24
C ALA A 45 4.32 -3.24 1.28
N TRP A 46 4.63 -2.08 1.87
CA TRP A 46 3.71 -0.94 1.89
C TRP A 46 3.24 -0.51 0.50
N LEU A 47 4.09 -0.58 -0.53
CA LEU A 47 3.70 -0.16 -1.88
C LEU A 47 2.91 -1.26 -2.59
N ASP A 48 3.29 -2.52 -2.36
CA ASP A 48 2.56 -3.68 -2.90
C ASP A 48 1.12 -3.70 -2.37
N GLU A 49 0.96 -3.70 -1.05
CA GLU A 49 -0.33 -3.66 -0.35
C GLU A 49 -1.12 -2.37 -0.65
N GLY A 50 -0.43 -1.23 -0.72
CA GLY A 50 -1.06 0.04 -1.02
C GLY A 50 -1.66 0.09 -2.43
N ILE A 51 -0.96 -0.45 -3.44
CA ILE A 51 -1.48 -0.51 -4.81
C ILE A 51 -2.58 -1.57 -4.95
N ALA A 52 -2.46 -2.71 -4.27
CA ALA A 52 -3.50 -3.74 -4.25
C ALA A 52 -4.82 -3.18 -3.69
N GLN A 53 -4.76 -2.49 -2.54
CA GLN A 53 -5.90 -1.79 -1.95
C GLN A 53 -6.41 -0.61 -2.79
N PHE A 54 -5.53 0.05 -3.55
CA PHE A 54 -5.96 1.13 -4.44
C PHE A 54 -6.78 0.59 -5.64
N ILE A 55 -6.40 -0.58 -6.17
CA ILE A 55 -7.03 -1.18 -7.36
C ILE A 55 -8.25 -2.05 -7.00
N GLU A 56 -8.31 -2.65 -5.80
CA GLU A 56 -9.49 -3.39 -5.35
C GLU A 56 -10.77 -2.52 -5.32
N GLY A 57 -10.60 -1.20 -5.21
CA GLY A 57 -11.68 -0.23 -5.26
C GLY A 57 -12.13 0.22 -3.87
N HIS A 58 -13.32 -0.21 -3.46
CA HIS A 58 -13.97 0.28 -2.23
C HIS A 58 -13.08 0.07 -1.01
N ALA A 59 -12.74 1.17 -0.33
CA ALA A 59 -11.92 1.12 0.86
C ALA A 59 -12.59 0.27 1.94
N ASN A 60 -11.80 -0.51 2.66
CA ASN A 60 -12.27 -1.16 3.88
C ASN A 60 -12.60 -0.07 4.92
N PRO A 61 -13.85 0.00 5.41
CA PRO A 61 -14.31 1.09 6.29
C PRO A 61 -13.57 1.14 7.63
N LEU A 62 -12.81 0.09 7.99
CA LEU A 62 -11.98 0.07 9.19
C LEU A 62 -10.66 0.83 9.05
N LEU A 63 -10.18 1.06 7.82
CA LEU A 63 -8.86 1.65 7.57
C LEU A 63 -8.79 3.12 8.00
N GLY A 64 -9.81 3.90 7.64
CA GLY A 64 -9.90 5.32 7.98
C GLY A 64 -9.86 5.56 9.50
N PRO A 65 -10.78 4.96 10.28
CA PRO A 65 -10.76 5.03 11.75
C PRO A 65 -9.43 4.58 12.34
N ALA A 66 -8.88 3.44 11.92
CA ALA A 66 -7.62 2.93 12.46
C ALA A 66 -6.44 3.89 12.24
N LEU A 67 -6.34 4.52 11.07
CA LEU A 67 -5.29 5.51 10.82
C LEU A 67 -5.49 6.78 11.65
N ARG A 68 -6.74 7.22 11.86
CA ARG A 68 -7.04 8.37 12.71
C ARG A 68 -6.69 8.12 14.17
N ASP A 69 -7.05 6.96 14.69
CA ASP A 69 -6.72 6.54 16.05
C ASP A 69 -5.20 6.53 16.24
N TRP A 70 -4.45 5.94 15.31
CA TRP A 70 -2.98 5.99 15.33
C TRP A 70 -2.43 7.43 15.36
N ILE A 71 -2.89 8.29 14.43
CA ILE A 71 -2.40 9.66 14.28
C ILE A 71 -2.82 10.59 15.43
N SER A 72 -3.85 10.22 16.20
CA SER A 72 -4.27 10.98 17.38
C SER A 72 -3.21 11.01 18.50
N GLU A 73 -2.37 9.98 18.55
CA GLU A 73 -1.34 9.80 19.59
C GLU A 73 0.08 9.75 19.01
N ASN A 74 0.24 9.60 17.69
CA ASN A 74 1.52 9.35 17.03
C ASN A 74 1.68 10.14 15.72
N HIS A 75 2.91 10.19 15.21
CA HIS A 75 3.15 10.60 13.82
C HIS A 75 2.91 9.44 12.85
N ALA A 76 2.86 9.74 11.55
CA ALA A 76 2.80 8.72 10.51
C ALA A 76 3.97 7.72 10.65
N MET A 77 3.71 6.44 10.39
CA MET A 77 4.71 5.39 10.52
C MET A 77 5.83 5.62 9.49
N PRO A 78 7.12 5.45 9.84
CA PRO A 78 8.18 5.43 8.84
C PRO A 78 7.92 4.32 7.82
N LEU A 79 8.01 4.58 6.51
CA LEU A 79 7.82 3.57 5.46
C LEU A 79 8.89 2.48 5.52
N GLY A 80 10.02 2.76 6.20
CA GLY A 80 11.02 1.75 6.54
C GLY A 80 10.47 0.63 7.44
N TRP A 81 9.55 0.94 8.36
CA TRP A 81 8.91 -0.07 9.23
C TRP A 81 7.96 -0.98 8.46
N LEU A 82 7.40 -0.46 7.36
CA LEU A 82 6.40 -1.14 6.54
C LEU A 82 7.01 -1.82 5.31
N LYS A 83 8.33 -1.94 5.25
CA LYS A 83 9.05 -2.47 4.09
C LYS A 83 8.98 -3.99 3.99
N ASP A 84 9.18 -4.68 5.10
CA ASP A 84 9.41 -6.14 5.13
C ASP A 84 8.12 -6.93 5.45
N GLY A 85 6.96 -6.27 5.38
CA GLY A 85 5.64 -6.83 5.72
C GLY A 85 5.14 -6.38 7.08
N PHE A 86 3.93 -6.81 7.45
CA PHE A 86 3.23 -6.33 8.65
C PHE A 86 3.19 -7.36 9.78
N THR A 87 3.72 -8.56 9.57
CA THR A 87 3.67 -9.67 10.54
C THR A 87 4.49 -9.41 11.80
N SER A 88 5.48 -8.52 11.73
CA SER A 88 6.28 -8.11 12.89
C SER A 88 5.66 -6.97 13.68
N LEU A 89 4.58 -6.36 13.17
CA LEU A 89 3.86 -5.30 13.88
C LEU A 89 2.96 -5.92 14.95
N ASN A 90 2.70 -5.17 16.02
CA ASN A 90 1.60 -5.51 16.92
C ASN A 90 0.30 -5.55 16.09
N SER A 91 -0.53 -6.58 16.30
CA SER A 91 -1.78 -6.79 15.59
C SER A 91 -2.71 -5.57 15.62
N GLU A 92 -2.65 -4.77 16.68
CA GLU A 92 -3.43 -3.52 16.82
C GLU A 92 -3.01 -2.44 15.81
N LEU A 93 -1.76 -2.47 15.33
CA LEU A 93 -1.20 -1.49 14.39
C LEU A 93 -1.45 -1.87 12.93
N VAL A 94 -1.73 -3.15 12.66
CA VAL A 94 -1.85 -3.69 11.30
C VAL A 94 -2.89 -2.93 10.46
N PRO A 95 -4.11 -2.61 10.97
CA PRO A 95 -5.08 -1.84 10.19
C PRO A 95 -4.58 -0.44 9.83
N ALA A 96 -3.90 0.25 10.74
CA ALA A 96 -3.31 1.56 10.49
C ALA A 96 -2.15 1.50 9.47
N ALA A 97 -1.35 0.43 9.51
CA ALA A 97 -0.28 0.17 8.53
C ALA A 97 -0.84 -0.06 7.11
N TYR A 98 -1.92 -0.83 6.97
CA TYR A 98 -2.63 -1.00 5.71
C TYR A 98 -3.22 0.31 5.20
N ALA A 99 -3.85 1.08 6.09
CA ALA A 99 -4.45 2.38 5.78
C ALA A 99 -3.40 3.39 5.30
N GLN A 100 -2.26 3.48 5.98
CA GLN A 100 -1.17 4.37 5.59
C GLN A 100 -0.53 3.93 4.26
N SER A 101 -0.40 2.62 4.05
CA SER A 101 0.10 2.05 2.79
C SER A 101 -0.80 2.43 1.61
N LEU A 102 -2.12 2.35 1.79
CA LEU A 102 -3.11 2.83 0.82
C LEU A 102 -2.96 4.33 0.57
N PHE A 103 -2.87 5.15 1.62
CA PHE A 103 -2.66 6.60 1.51
C PHE A 103 -1.41 6.92 0.67
N ALA A 104 -0.29 6.27 0.98
CA ALA A 104 0.99 6.48 0.31
C ALA A 104 0.93 6.11 -1.17
N ALA A 105 0.40 4.92 -1.50
CA ALA A 105 0.23 4.48 -2.88
C ALA A 105 -0.72 5.41 -3.65
N ARG A 106 -1.86 5.77 -3.06
CA ARG A 106 -2.82 6.72 -3.62
C ARG A 106 -2.19 8.08 -3.91
N SER A 107 -1.37 8.60 -2.99
CA SER A 107 -0.65 9.87 -3.17
C SER A 107 0.31 9.81 -4.37
N LEU A 108 1.08 8.72 -4.51
CA LEU A 108 1.98 8.52 -5.65
C LEU A 108 1.21 8.39 -6.97
N VAL A 109 0.19 7.54 -7.01
CA VAL A 109 -0.59 7.27 -8.23
C VAL A 109 -1.35 8.52 -8.68
N ASN A 110 -2.00 9.24 -7.77
CA ASN A 110 -2.76 10.44 -8.14
C ASN A 110 -1.87 11.61 -8.57
N THR A 111 -0.63 11.68 -8.07
CA THR A 111 0.29 12.77 -8.39
C THR A 111 1.13 12.49 -9.64
N LEU A 112 1.56 11.24 -9.83
CA LEU A 112 2.58 10.88 -10.83
C LEU A 112 2.11 9.79 -11.81
N GLY A 113 0.97 9.16 -11.55
CA GLY A 113 0.39 8.11 -12.37
C GLY A 113 1.09 6.75 -12.24
N PHE A 114 0.44 5.72 -12.79
CA PHE A 114 0.97 4.35 -12.82
C PHE A 114 2.26 4.20 -13.65
N SER A 115 2.55 5.12 -14.57
CA SER A 115 3.78 5.09 -15.35
C SER A 115 5.01 5.27 -14.46
N ALA A 116 4.94 6.16 -13.47
CA ALA A 116 6.00 6.39 -12.49
C ALA A 116 6.18 5.17 -11.57
N VAL A 117 5.08 4.59 -11.09
CA VAL A 117 5.09 3.36 -10.28
C VAL A 117 5.71 2.21 -11.07
N THR A 118 5.28 2.00 -12.31
CA THR A 118 5.83 0.95 -13.19
C THR A 118 7.32 1.14 -13.43
N LYS A 119 7.76 2.39 -13.63
CA LYS A 119 9.18 2.73 -13.74
C LYS A 119 9.95 2.38 -12.47
N TYR A 120 9.40 2.66 -11.29
CA TYR A 120 10.00 2.29 -10.01
C TYR A 120 10.16 0.77 -9.89
N LEU A 121 9.11 -0.01 -10.13
CA LEU A 121 9.15 -1.47 -10.07
C LEU A 121 10.22 -2.05 -11.03
N LYS A 122 10.27 -1.57 -12.27
CA LYS A 122 11.28 -2.01 -13.25
C LYS A 122 12.71 -1.66 -12.83
N LEU A 123 12.92 -0.50 -12.19
CA LEU A 123 14.25 -0.13 -11.65
C LEU A 123 14.66 -1.06 -10.51
N LEU A 124 13.74 -1.42 -9.61
CA LEU A 124 13.98 -2.44 -8.59
C LEU A 124 14.33 -3.78 -9.24
N LYS A 125 13.59 -4.18 -10.29
CA LYS A 125 13.88 -5.40 -11.07
C LYS A 125 15.28 -5.41 -11.70
N ALA A 126 15.77 -4.25 -12.10
CA ALA A 126 17.13 -4.09 -12.60
C ALA A 126 18.21 -4.05 -11.52
N GLY A 127 17.87 -4.23 -10.23
CA GLY A 127 18.82 -4.19 -9.12
C GLY A 127 19.27 -2.79 -8.72
N VAL A 128 18.57 -1.74 -9.16
CA VAL A 128 18.88 -0.37 -8.74
C VAL A 128 18.55 -0.21 -7.25
N PRO A 129 19.46 0.34 -6.42
CA PRO A 129 19.19 0.56 -5.00
C PRO A 129 17.92 1.38 -4.76
N GLU A 130 17.12 0.99 -3.77
CA GLU A 130 15.77 1.51 -3.49
C GLU A 130 15.69 3.05 -3.53
N ASN A 131 16.51 3.75 -2.75
CA ASN A 131 16.51 5.21 -2.70
C ASN A 131 16.83 5.86 -4.05
N ARG A 132 17.71 5.25 -4.85
CA ARG A 132 18.05 5.72 -6.20
C ARG A 132 16.93 5.43 -7.18
N ALA A 133 16.31 4.26 -7.11
CA ALA A 133 15.15 3.89 -7.91
C ALA A 133 13.98 4.83 -7.63
N PHE A 134 13.70 5.09 -6.36
CA PHE A 134 12.64 5.98 -5.89
C PHE A 134 12.84 7.39 -6.44
N LYS A 135 14.03 7.97 -6.26
CA LYS A 135 14.36 9.30 -6.80
C LYS A 135 14.23 9.40 -8.31
N ARG A 136 14.64 8.37 -9.06
CA ARG A 136 14.53 8.35 -10.53
C ARG A 136 13.10 8.18 -11.03
N ALA A 137 12.27 7.47 -10.30
CA ALA A 137 10.89 7.20 -10.68
C ALA A 137 9.96 8.35 -10.30
N PHE A 138 10.08 8.82 -9.06
CA PHE A 138 9.15 9.79 -8.46
C PHE A 138 9.70 11.22 -8.40
N GLN A 139 10.92 11.44 -8.91
CA GLN A 139 11.57 12.77 -8.97
C GLN A 139 11.73 13.46 -7.60
N LYS A 140 11.71 12.67 -6.52
CA LYS A 140 11.78 13.12 -5.13
C LYS A 140 12.51 12.08 -4.28
N SER A 141 13.22 12.48 -3.23
CA SER A 141 13.82 11.50 -2.33
C SER A 141 12.75 10.77 -1.50
N LYS A 142 13.07 9.59 -0.96
CA LYS A 142 12.15 8.85 -0.09
C LYS A 142 11.81 9.66 1.18
N SER A 143 12.81 10.32 1.78
CA SER A 143 12.63 11.20 2.94
C SER A 143 11.68 12.35 2.65
N ASP A 144 11.90 13.11 1.56
CA ASP A 144 11.02 14.23 1.21
C ASP A 144 9.59 13.76 0.92
N PHE A 145 9.42 12.52 0.43
CA PHE A 145 8.12 11.92 0.26
C PHE A 145 7.48 11.57 1.61
N GLU A 146 8.20 10.97 2.54
CA GLU A 146 7.73 10.66 3.90
C GLU A 146 7.31 11.92 4.67
N ASP A 147 8.07 13.01 4.58
CA ASP A 147 7.73 14.28 5.21
C ASP A 147 6.44 14.86 4.62
N SER A 148 6.34 14.84 3.29
CA SER A 148 5.15 15.32 2.57
C SER A 148 3.92 14.43 2.85
N LEU A 149 4.11 13.13 3.00
CA LEU A 149 3.08 12.15 3.31
C LEU A 149 2.56 12.36 4.73
N THR A 150 3.46 12.52 5.71
CA THR A 150 3.10 12.82 7.11
C THR A 150 2.20 14.03 7.19
N ALA A 151 2.59 15.14 6.56
CA ALA A 151 1.79 16.36 6.56
C ALA A 151 0.43 16.18 5.85
N GLN A 152 0.35 15.32 4.82
CA GLN A 152 -0.92 15.01 4.14
C GLN A 152 -1.86 14.18 5.03
N ILE A 153 -1.33 13.16 5.70
CA ILE A 153 -2.07 12.29 6.61
C ILE A 153 -2.62 13.10 7.79
N GLU A 154 -1.80 13.96 8.40
CA GLU A 154 -2.24 14.80 9.52
C GLU A 154 -3.36 15.78 9.11
N ARG A 155 -3.31 16.34 7.89
CA ARG A 155 -4.40 17.17 7.37
C ARG A 155 -5.66 16.36 7.10
N TRP A 156 -5.50 15.17 6.52
CA TRP A 156 -6.62 14.27 6.27
C TRP A 156 -7.30 13.82 7.57
N ALA A 157 -6.52 13.49 8.61
CA ALA A 157 -7.01 13.06 9.91
C ALA A 157 -7.83 14.12 10.66
N ARG A 158 -7.74 15.40 10.26
CA ARG A 158 -8.58 16.50 10.76
C ARG A 158 -9.78 16.82 9.87
N SER A 159 -9.88 16.19 8.70
CA SER A 159 -10.97 16.38 7.75
C SER A 159 -12.14 15.44 8.02
N SER A 160 -13.26 15.63 7.33
CA SER A 160 -14.43 14.73 7.33
C SER A 160 -14.32 13.56 6.32
N ARG A 161 -13.20 13.40 5.61
CA ARG A 161 -13.04 12.32 4.61
C ARG A 161 -12.84 10.98 5.28
N GLU A 162 -13.63 9.98 4.91
CA GLU A 162 -13.54 8.64 5.52
C GLU A 162 -12.33 7.86 4.99
N ASP A 163 -12.09 7.91 3.68
CA ASP A 163 -11.04 7.13 3.05
C ASP A 163 -9.66 7.81 3.10
N PRO A 164 -8.60 7.09 3.52
CA PRO A 164 -7.21 7.55 3.44
C PRO A 164 -6.74 7.72 1.97
#